data_AF-A0A1V3FTS1-F1
#
_entry.id   AF-A0A1V3FTS1-F1
#
_cell.length_a   1.000
_cell.length_b   1.000
_cell.length_c   1.000
_cell.angle_alpha   90.00
_cell.angle_beta   90.00
_cell.angle_gamma   90.00
#
_symmetry.space_group_name_H-M   'P 1'
#
loop_
_entity.id
_entity.type
_entity.pdbx_description
1 polymer ?
#
loop_
_entity_poly.entity_id
_entity_poly.type
_entity_poly.pdbx_seq_one_letter_code
_entity_poly.pdbx_strand_id
1 'polypeptide(L)'
;MLMFREEYGSRDDAFNGAIEKVFEMIEGAYEWDLDAADNIYPLERREISLTNEKSENVGRVTIDIYPSEEDGYYIVEAYLISGNISPITAVYTAREAEKIWGLGQNTVVKWIERGKFKLSEARKSGGTWLVTHKGMERVAGRLDDSWMTEIVENYVDGLKTFIDEADMFYACDYIDEIEDILDEKEIEYTDMEKEKIKRLIIRELVEEYGEDNVFYGSYEHKIVINDRVETIYAQLVIIK
;
A
#
# COMPACT_ATOMS: atom_id res chain seq x y z
N MET A 1 14.15 3.12 3.47
CA MET A 1 13.18 3.19 2.35
C MET A 1 12.78 1.77 2.00
N LEU A 2 11.48 1.44 1.97
CA LEU A 2 11.05 0.09 1.56
C LEU A 2 11.50 -0.18 0.12
N MET A 3 12.20 -1.29 -0.08
CA MET A 3 12.63 -1.76 -1.41
C MET A 3 11.60 -2.69 -2.01
N PHE A 4 11.12 -3.66 -1.22
CA PHE A 4 10.06 -4.57 -1.61
C PHE A 4 9.41 -5.23 -0.39
N ARG A 5 8.19 -5.71 -0.61
CA ARG A 5 7.43 -6.58 0.28
C ARG A 5 6.96 -7.80 -0.51
N GLU A 6 7.28 -9.00 -0.06
CA GLU A 6 6.90 -10.25 -0.73
C GLU A 6 6.58 -11.36 0.26
N GLU A 7 5.77 -12.31 -0.20
CA GLU A 7 5.39 -13.49 0.57
C GLU A 7 6.13 -14.73 0.06
N TYR A 8 6.60 -15.56 0.98
CA TYR A 8 7.36 -16.78 0.72
C TYR A 8 6.74 -17.97 1.44
N GLY A 9 6.78 -19.15 0.80
CA GLY A 9 6.16 -20.38 1.32
C GLY A 9 6.92 -21.10 2.44
N SER A 10 8.05 -20.55 2.89
CA SER A 10 8.76 -21.02 4.07
C SER A 10 9.71 -19.94 4.61
N ARG A 11 10.13 -20.07 5.88
CA ARG A 11 11.08 -19.15 6.50
C ARG A 11 12.47 -19.19 5.84
N ASP A 12 12.91 -20.38 5.44
CA ASP A 12 14.22 -20.55 4.81
C ASP A 12 14.22 -19.95 3.40
N ASP A 13 13.12 -20.10 2.65
CA ASP A 13 12.95 -19.45 1.34
C ASP A 13 12.86 -17.93 1.48
N ALA A 14 12.21 -17.45 2.55
CA ALA A 14 12.04 -16.02 2.82
C ALA A 14 13.38 -15.28 2.87
N PHE A 15 14.32 -15.71 3.72
CA PHE A 15 15.60 -14.99 3.83
C PHE A 15 16.46 -15.13 2.56
N ASN A 16 16.55 -16.34 2.00
CA ASN A 16 17.40 -16.58 0.83
C ASN A 16 16.87 -15.82 -0.40
N GLY A 17 15.56 -15.89 -0.67
CA GLY A 17 14.93 -15.14 -1.74
C GLY A 17 15.04 -13.63 -1.54
N ALA A 18 14.90 -13.15 -0.30
CA ALA A 18 15.11 -11.74 0.02
C ALA A 18 16.53 -11.27 -0.32
N ILE A 19 17.54 -12.04 0.07
CA ILE A 19 18.95 -11.73 -0.22
C ILE A 19 19.19 -11.70 -1.73
N GLU A 20 18.76 -12.73 -2.48
CA GLU A 20 18.93 -12.76 -3.94
C GLU A 20 18.33 -11.51 -4.60
N LYS A 21 17.13 -11.11 -4.16
CA LYS A 21 16.47 -9.92 -4.68
C LYS A 21 17.17 -8.62 -4.28
N VAL A 22 17.66 -8.51 -3.05
CA VAL A 22 18.48 -7.36 -2.61
C VAL A 22 19.71 -7.21 -3.51
N PHE A 23 20.38 -8.31 -3.87
CA PHE A 23 21.53 -8.30 -4.78
C PHE A 23 21.19 -7.77 -6.16
N GLU A 24 20.05 -8.17 -6.72
CA GLU A 24 19.58 -7.65 -8.01
C GLU A 24 19.29 -6.16 -7.95
N MET A 25 18.84 -5.67 -6.78
CA MET A 25 18.39 -4.30 -6.59
C MET A 25 19.49 -3.30 -6.24
N ILE A 26 20.59 -3.70 -5.60
CA ILE A 26 21.64 -2.78 -5.17
C ILE A 26 22.79 -2.71 -6.17
N GLU A 27 23.10 -1.49 -6.61
CA GLU A 27 24.15 -1.24 -7.58
C GLU A 27 25.52 -1.68 -7.05
N GLY A 28 26.17 -2.61 -7.76
CA GLY A 28 27.51 -3.08 -7.44
C GLY A 28 27.58 -4.11 -6.31
N ALA A 29 26.45 -4.59 -5.79
CA ALA A 29 26.43 -5.66 -4.80
C ALA A 29 26.99 -6.98 -5.38
N TYR A 30 27.89 -7.61 -4.65
CA TYR A 30 28.61 -8.83 -5.04
C TYR A 30 28.78 -9.84 -3.89
N GLU A 31 28.95 -9.35 -2.66
CA GLU A 31 29.00 -10.15 -1.44
C GLU A 31 28.17 -9.47 -0.34
N TRP A 32 27.80 -10.25 0.69
CA TRP A 32 27.04 -9.75 1.83
C TRP A 32 27.56 -10.30 3.15
N ASP A 33 27.44 -9.48 4.20
CA ASP A 33 27.77 -9.82 5.57
C ASP A 33 26.57 -9.53 6.48
N LEU A 34 26.29 -10.44 7.42
CA LEU A 34 25.30 -10.21 8.47
C LEU A 34 25.92 -9.31 9.55
N ASP A 35 25.44 -8.08 9.66
CA ASP A 35 25.91 -7.12 10.66
C ASP A 35 25.28 -7.40 12.03
N ALA A 36 23.95 -7.61 12.03
CA ALA A 36 23.16 -7.82 13.24
C ALA A 36 21.90 -8.65 12.94
N ALA A 37 21.39 -9.33 13.96
CA ALA A 37 20.12 -10.04 13.92
C ALA A 37 19.37 -9.87 15.25
N ASP A 38 18.20 -9.25 15.18
CA ASP A 38 17.29 -9.05 16.30
C ASP A 38 16.08 -9.96 16.14
N ASN A 39 15.71 -10.68 17.21
CA ASN A 39 14.52 -11.52 17.24
C ASN A 39 13.53 -10.94 18.25
N ILE A 40 12.51 -10.25 17.73
CA ILE A 40 11.36 -9.73 18.49
C ILE A 40 10.16 -10.55 18.06
N TYR A 41 10.03 -11.78 18.58
CA TYR A 41 9.01 -12.72 18.12
C TYR A 41 7.62 -12.07 18.02
N PRO A 42 6.92 -12.19 16.88
CA PRO A 42 7.19 -13.08 15.75
C PRO A 42 8.10 -12.51 14.65
N LEU A 43 8.64 -11.30 14.83
CA LEU A 43 9.51 -10.60 13.89
C LEU A 43 10.99 -10.98 14.08
N GLU A 44 11.63 -11.35 12.98
CA GLU A 44 13.09 -11.44 12.86
C GLU A 44 13.58 -10.31 11.97
N ARG A 45 14.49 -9.48 12.49
CA ARG A 45 15.12 -8.37 11.77
C ARG A 45 16.60 -8.66 11.57
N ARG A 46 17.10 -8.51 10.35
CA ARG A 46 18.52 -8.69 10.01
C ARG A 46 19.07 -7.44 9.35
N GLU A 47 20.17 -6.90 9.87
CA GLU A 47 20.95 -5.86 9.20
C GLU A 47 22.08 -6.49 8.39
N ILE A 48 22.21 -6.05 7.15
CA ILE A 48 23.08 -6.68 6.16
C ILE A 48 23.89 -5.61 5.46
N SER A 49 25.21 -5.79 5.44
CA SER A 49 26.13 -5.00 4.64
C SER A 49 26.38 -5.68 3.30
N LEU A 50 26.46 -4.89 2.23
CA LEU A 50 26.72 -5.34 0.88
C LEU A 50 28.06 -4.79 0.40
N THR A 51 28.88 -5.62 -0.23
CA THR A 51 30.17 -5.25 -0.77
C THR A 51 30.30 -5.56 -2.26
N ASN A 52 31.15 -4.82 -2.96
CA ASN A 52 31.53 -5.13 -4.34
C ASN A 52 32.64 -6.19 -4.41
N GLU A 53 33.08 -6.54 -5.64
CA GLU A 53 34.17 -7.50 -5.90
C GLU A 53 35.53 -7.13 -5.24
N LYS A 54 35.70 -5.87 -4.79
CA LYS A 54 36.89 -5.39 -4.10
C LYS A 54 36.70 -5.32 -2.58
N SER A 55 35.61 -5.88 -2.08
CA SER A 55 35.19 -5.83 -0.67
C SER A 55 34.95 -4.40 -0.14
N GLU A 56 34.61 -3.46 -1.02
CA GLU A 56 34.22 -2.09 -0.64
C GLU A 56 32.72 -2.07 -0.35
N ASN A 57 32.28 -1.41 0.73
CA ASN A 57 30.86 -1.29 1.06
C ASN A 57 30.11 -0.47 -0.01
N VAL A 58 29.03 -1.04 -0.54
CA VAL A 58 28.17 -0.41 -1.56
C VAL A 58 26.74 -0.20 -1.08
N GLY A 59 26.36 -0.84 0.03
CA GLY A 59 25.06 -0.61 0.65
C GLY A 59 24.89 -1.30 1.98
N ARG A 60 23.79 -0.94 2.64
CA ARG A 60 23.28 -1.58 3.85
C ARG A 60 21.77 -1.68 3.75
N VAL A 61 21.22 -2.81 4.15
CA VAL A 61 19.77 -3.06 4.17
C VAL A 61 19.34 -3.68 5.49
N THR A 62 18.06 -3.52 5.81
CA THR A 62 17.38 -4.29 6.84
C THR A 62 16.42 -5.26 6.15
N ILE A 63 16.39 -6.52 6.59
CA ILE A 63 15.39 -7.50 6.16
C ILE A 63 14.59 -7.94 7.37
N ASP A 64 13.29 -7.65 7.33
CA ASP A 64 12.31 -8.05 8.31
C ASP A 64 11.55 -9.26 7.80
N ILE A 65 11.43 -10.30 8.63
CA ILE A 65 10.75 -11.55 8.32
C ILE A 65 9.78 -11.87 9.44
N TYR A 66 8.52 -12.08 9.10
CA TYR A 66 7.47 -12.43 10.06
C TYR A 66 6.42 -13.33 9.41
N PRO A 67 5.70 -14.16 10.17
CA PRO A 67 4.66 -15.02 9.62
C PRO A 67 3.54 -14.19 8.98
N SER A 68 3.03 -14.66 7.84
CA SER A 68 1.80 -14.17 7.22
C SER A 68 0.57 -14.58 8.04
N GLU A 69 -0.57 -13.99 7.74
CA GLU A 69 -1.87 -14.46 8.26
C GLU A 69 -2.22 -15.85 7.70
N GLU A 70 -1.70 -16.21 6.53
CA GLU A 70 -1.82 -17.55 5.96
C GLU A 70 -0.78 -18.50 6.59
N ASP A 71 -1.28 -19.58 7.21
CA ASP A 71 -0.44 -20.58 7.86
C ASP A 71 0.63 -21.15 6.92
N GLY A 72 1.89 -21.05 7.33
CA GLY A 72 3.04 -21.57 6.59
C GLY A 72 3.73 -20.57 5.67
N TYR A 73 3.18 -19.36 5.52
CA TYR A 73 3.79 -18.30 4.73
C TYR A 73 4.48 -17.26 5.60
N TYR A 74 5.47 -16.57 5.01
CA TYR A 74 6.25 -15.53 5.65
C TYR A 74 6.26 -14.29 4.78
N ILE A 75 6.02 -13.14 5.40
CA ILE A 75 6.19 -11.84 4.78
C ILE A 75 7.63 -11.39 5.00
N VAL A 76 8.24 -10.92 3.93
CA VAL A 76 9.55 -10.28 3.90
C VAL A 76 9.38 -8.83 3.54
N GLU A 77 9.97 -7.94 4.35
CA GLU A 77 10.11 -6.52 4.04
C GLU A 77 11.58 -6.13 4.07
N ALA A 78 12.10 -5.66 2.93
CA ALA A 78 13.47 -5.20 2.82
C ALA A 78 13.52 -3.67 2.77
N TYR A 79 14.32 -3.06 3.63
CA TYR A 79 14.49 -1.61 3.71
C TYR A 79 15.93 -1.21 3.38
N LEU A 80 16.09 -0.27 2.45
CA LEU A 80 17.38 0.37 2.20
C LEU A 80 17.75 1.30 3.36
N ILE A 81 18.90 1.04 3.99
CA ILE A 81 19.55 1.94 4.95
C ILE A 81 20.48 2.89 4.17
N SER A 82 21.37 2.35 3.33
CA SER A 82 22.31 3.12 2.52
C SER A 82 22.69 2.37 1.24
N GLY A 83 23.14 3.10 0.21
CA GLY A 83 23.50 2.55 -1.09
C GLY A 83 22.65 3.10 -2.22
N ASN A 84 22.93 2.68 -3.44
CA ASN A 84 22.18 3.08 -4.63
C ASN A 84 21.38 1.90 -5.18
N ILE A 85 20.11 2.16 -5.51
CA ILE A 85 19.31 1.18 -6.25
C ILE A 85 19.78 1.17 -7.70
N SER A 86 20.05 -0.03 -8.20
CA SER A 86 20.37 -0.28 -9.60
C SER A 86 19.32 0.36 -10.51
N PRO A 87 19.70 1.24 -11.46
CA PRO A 87 18.73 1.95 -12.29
C PRO A 87 17.77 1.03 -13.07
N ILE A 88 18.18 -0.22 -13.35
CA ILE A 88 17.36 -1.19 -14.08
C ILE A 88 16.20 -1.73 -13.25
N THR A 89 16.30 -1.75 -11.91
CA THR A 89 15.24 -2.25 -11.03
C THR A 89 14.24 -1.15 -10.66
N ALA A 90 14.59 0.11 -10.90
CA ALA A 90 13.72 1.27 -10.72
C ALA A 90 12.84 1.58 -11.95
N VAL A 91 12.90 0.76 -12.99
CA VAL A 91 12.11 0.90 -14.22
C VAL A 91 11.40 -0.40 -14.56
N TYR A 92 10.16 -0.26 -15.04
CA TYR A 92 9.33 -1.38 -15.45
C TYR A 92 8.86 -1.17 -16.87
N THR A 93 8.70 -2.24 -17.62
CA THR A 93 7.79 -2.20 -18.76
C THR A 93 6.37 -1.88 -18.29
N ALA A 94 5.57 -1.25 -19.14
CA ALA A 94 4.16 -0.99 -18.82
C ALA A 94 3.41 -2.27 -18.40
N ARG A 95 3.80 -3.42 -18.95
CA ARG A 95 3.20 -4.71 -18.62
C ARG A 95 3.61 -5.25 -17.25
N GLU A 96 4.87 -5.06 -16.85
CA GLU A 96 5.34 -5.39 -15.50
C GLU A 96 4.66 -4.48 -14.47
N ALA A 97 4.61 -3.17 -14.73
CA ALA A 97 3.92 -2.22 -13.87
C ALA A 97 2.43 -2.56 -13.70
N GLU A 98 1.74 -2.95 -14.79
CA GLU A 98 0.35 -3.41 -14.69
C GLU A 98 0.18 -4.61 -13.75
N LYS A 99 1.10 -5.57 -13.78
CA LYS A 99 1.03 -6.72 -12.88
C LYS A 99 1.29 -6.32 -11.44
N ILE A 100 2.34 -5.54 -11.20
CA ILE A 100 2.77 -5.13 -9.86
C ILE A 100 1.67 -4.31 -9.16
N TRP A 101 1.03 -3.37 -9.88
CA TRP A 101 -0.06 -2.53 -9.34
C TRP A 101 -1.46 -3.16 -9.49
N GLY A 102 -1.58 -4.41 -9.94
CA GLY A 102 -2.88 -5.08 -10.11
C GLY A 102 -3.80 -4.39 -11.14
N LEU A 103 -3.24 -3.72 -12.14
CA LEU A 103 -3.98 -2.97 -13.15
C LEU A 103 -4.36 -3.83 -14.35
N GLY A 104 -5.49 -3.49 -14.97
CA GLY A 104 -5.94 -4.12 -16.21
C GLY A 104 -4.93 -3.92 -17.36
N GLN A 105 -4.90 -4.86 -18.29
CA GLN A 105 -4.02 -4.79 -19.46
C GLN A 105 -4.23 -3.50 -20.26
N ASN A 106 -3.13 -2.90 -20.72
CA ASN A 106 -3.08 -1.66 -21.50
C ASN A 106 -3.48 -0.39 -20.71
N THR A 107 -3.61 -0.47 -19.38
CA THR A 107 -3.97 0.68 -18.54
C THR A 107 -2.83 1.70 -18.47
N VAL A 108 -1.61 1.22 -18.18
CA VAL A 108 -0.45 2.10 -18.02
C VAL A 108 -0.09 2.76 -19.35
N VAL A 109 -0.17 2.04 -20.47
CA VAL A 109 0.04 2.61 -21.82
C VAL A 109 -0.95 3.74 -22.10
N LYS A 110 -2.25 3.52 -21.84
CA LYS A 110 -3.26 4.58 -22.03
C LYS A 110 -3.01 5.79 -21.14
N TRP A 111 -2.51 5.60 -19.91
CA TRP A 111 -2.15 6.70 -19.02
C TRP A 111 -0.96 7.51 -19.54
N ILE A 112 0.05 6.83 -20.08
CA ILE A 112 1.18 7.49 -20.75
C ILE A 112 0.67 8.30 -21.96
N GLU A 113 -0.15 7.71 -22.82
CA GLU A 113 -0.71 8.38 -24.00
C GLU A 113 -1.60 9.58 -23.65
N ARG A 114 -2.26 9.54 -22.50
CA ARG A 114 -3.07 10.66 -21.95
C ARG A 114 -2.23 11.69 -21.20
N GLY A 115 -0.91 11.52 -21.09
CA GLY A 115 -0.01 12.47 -20.45
C GLY A 115 -0.07 12.48 -18.92
N LYS A 116 -0.53 11.38 -18.27
CA LYS A 116 -0.52 11.29 -16.80
C LYS A 116 0.90 11.23 -16.21
N PHE A 117 1.86 10.72 -16.97
CA PHE A 117 3.26 10.64 -16.59
C PHE A 117 4.05 11.87 -17.05
N LYS A 118 5.03 12.29 -16.25
CA LYS A 118 6.01 13.31 -16.65
C LYS A 118 6.97 12.74 -17.70
N LEU A 119 7.61 13.61 -18.49
CA LEU A 119 8.58 13.20 -19.51
C LEU A 119 9.76 12.39 -18.96
N SER A 120 10.13 12.60 -17.70
CA SER A 120 11.19 11.84 -17.00
C SER A 120 10.72 10.51 -16.40
N GLU A 121 9.42 10.24 -16.39
CA GLU A 121 8.82 9.08 -15.74
C GLU A 121 8.38 8.00 -16.73
N ALA A 122 8.16 8.35 -18.00
CA ALA A 122 7.77 7.40 -19.03
C ALA A 122 8.49 7.65 -20.35
N ARG A 123 8.96 6.58 -21.00
CA ARG A 123 9.54 6.66 -22.34
C ARG A 123 9.27 5.41 -23.15
N LYS A 124 9.32 5.55 -24.48
CA LYS A 124 9.24 4.42 -25.39
C LYS A 124 10.64 3.90 -25.69
N SER A 125 10.86 2.60 -25.54
CA SER A 125 12.10 1.89 -25.85
C SER A 125 11.81 0.88 -26.96
N GLY A 126 12.01 1.30 -28.21
CA GLY A 126 11.56 0.53 -29.38
C GLY A 126 10.03 0.34 -29.37
N GLY A 127 9.58 -0.93 -29.33
CA GLY A 127 8.16 -1.28 -29.26
C GLY A 127 7.55 -1.20 -27.86
N THR A 128 8.37 -1.07 -26.81
CA THR A 128 7.93 -1.26 -25.42
C THR A 128 7.91 0.07 -24.67
N TRP A 129 6.84 0.33 -23.91
CA TRP A 129 6.78 1.45 -22.98
C TRP A 129 7.46 1.09 -21.65
N LEU A 130 8.28 2.01 -21.15
CA LEU A 130 8.92 1.92 -19.84
C LEU A 130 8.38 3.04 -18.95
N VAL A 131 8.18 2.72 -17.67
CA VAL A 131 7.81 3.66 -16.61
C VAL A 131 8.76 3.52 -15.42
N THR A 132 8.99 4.61 -14.70
CA THR A 132 9.76 4.56 -13.45
C THR A 132 8.86 4.13 -12.29
N HIS A 133 9.45 3.49 -11.28
CA HIS A 133 8.74 3.14 -10.03
C HIS A 133 8.07 4.37 -9.39
N LYS A 134 8.84 5.47 -9.21
CA LYS A 134 8.32 6.73 -8.67
C LYS A 134 7.19 7.34 -9.51
N GLY A 135 7.26 7.17 -10.83
CA GLY A 135 6.18 7.59 -11.73
C GLY A 135 4.90 6.80 -11.48
N MET A 136 5.02 5.49 -11.26
CA MET A 136 3.89 4.63 -10.89
C MET A 136 3.33 4.97 -9.51
N GLU A 137 4.16 5.15 -8.48
CA GLU A 137 3.70 5.55 -7.15
C GLU A 137 2.89 6.86 -7.20
N ARG A 138 3.39 7.85 -7.95
CA ARG A 138 2.71 9.13 -8.10
C ARG A 138 1.38 9.04 -8.86
N VAL A 139 1.26 8.11 -9.81
CA VAL A 139 0.07 8.01 -10.69
C VAL A 139 -0.96 7.02 -10.17
N ALA A 140 -0.50 5.95 -9.52
CA ALA A 140 -1.31 4.79 -9.13
C ALA A 140 -1.33 4.54 -7.62
N GLY A 141 -0.54 5.28 -6.84
CA GLY A 141 -0.37 5.08 -5.40
C GLY A 141 0.80 4.17 -5.04
N ARG A 142 1.22 4.25 -3.78
CA ARG A 142 2.27 3.40 -3.19
C ARG A 142 1.81 1.94 -3.14
N LEU A 143 2.78 1.03 -3.17
CA LEU A 143 2.52 -0.41 -2.96
C LEU A 143 2.43 -0.77 -1.48
N ASP A 144 3.06 0.04 -0.63
CA ASP A 144 2.93 -0.06 0.82
C ASP A 144 1.73 0.76 1.28
N ASP A 145 0.74 0.06 1.81
CA ASP A 145 -0.49 0.64 2.33
C ASP A 145 -0.52 0.64 3.86
N SER A 146 0.55 0.24 4.53
CA SER A 146 0.60 0.15 6.01
C SER A 146 0.24 1.47 6.69
N TRP A 147 0.61 2.59 6.07
CA TRP A 147 0.26 3.93 6.53
C TRP A 147 -1.25 4.20 6.52
N MET A 148 -2.01 3.55 5.63
CA MET A 148 -3.47 3.71 5.56
C MET A 148 -4.16 3.03 6.74
N THR A 149 -3.63 1.89 7.20
CA THR A 149 -4.23 1.11 8.29
C THR A 149 -4.42 1.97 9.53
N GLU A 150 -3.37 2.68 9.97
CA GLU A 150 -3.46 3.58 11.13
C GLU A 150 -4.54 4.67 10.93
N ILE A 151 -4.65 5.24 9.73
CA ILE A 151 -5.65 6.27 9.44
C ILE A 151 -7.07 5.70 9.49
N VAL A 152 -7.27 4.55 8.87
CA VAL A 152 -8.57 3.87 8.80
C VAL A 152 -9.01 3.44 10.20
N GLU A 153 -8.16 2.74 10.95
CA GLU A 153 -8.48 2.25 12.29
C GLU A 153 -8.87 3.41 13.22
N ASN A 154 -8.05 4.45 13.28
CA ASN A 154 -8.34 5.61 14.13
C ASN A 154 -9.63 6.32 13.74
N TYR A 155 -9.90 6.44 12.43
CA TYR A 155 -11.12 7.07 11.94
C TYR A 155 -12.36 6.23 12.28
N VAL A 156 -12.31 4.93 12.00
CA VAL A 156 -13.40 3.99 12.26
C VAL A 156 -13.69 3.89 13.76
N ASP A 157 -12.68 3.80 14.62
CA ASP A 157 -12.86 3.78 16.08
C ASP A 157 -13.52 5.07 16.60
N GLY A 158 -13.12 6.22 16.03
CA GLY A 158 -13.78 7.49 16.29
C GLY A 158 -15.26 7.46 15.90
N LEU A 159 -15.57 6.98 14.70
CA LEU A 159 -16.94 6.84 14.22
C LEU A 159 -17.78 5.91 15.10
N LYS A 160 -17.23 4.75 15.52
CA LYS A 160 -17.93 3.79 16.38
C LYS A 160 -18.49 4.44 17.64
N THR A 161 -17.73 5.37 18.25
CA THR A 161 -18.20 6.13 19.42
C THR A 161 -19.48 6.90 19.11
N PHE A 162 -19.54 7.59 17.97
CA PHE A 162 -20.73 8.37 17.59
C PHE A 162 -21.90 7.47 17.13
N ILE A 163 -21.61 6.36 16.46
CA ILE A 163 -22.61 5.39 16.01
C ILE A 163 -23.27 4.73 17.23
N ASP A 164 -22.50 4.36 18.23
CA ASP A 164 -22.99 3.71 19.45
C ASP A 164 -23.85 4.65 20.29
N GLU A 165 -23.60 5.96 20.25
CA GLU A 165 -24.42 6.98 20.90
C GLU A 165 -25.69 7.34 20.10
N ALA A 166 -25.75 7.00 18.82
CA ALA A 166 -26.92 7.28 17.98
C ALA A 166 -28.14 6.45 18.39
N ASP A 167 -29.33 7.05 18.25
CA ASP A 167 -30.62 6.43 18.58
C ASP A 167 -31.11 5.50 17.47
N MET A 168 -31.11 5.97 16.21
CA MET A 168 -31.65 5.23 15.06
C MET A 168 -30.64 5.00 13.95
N PHE A 169 -29.86 6.04 13.62
CA PHE A 169 -28.82 5.97 12.61
C PHE A 169 -27.77 7.05 12.89
N TYR A 170 -26.58 6.83 12.36
CA TYR A 170 -25.53 7.83 12.24
C TYR A 170 -25.28 8.14 10.76
N ALA A 171 -25.01 9.39 10.43
CA ALA A 171 -24.76 9.81 9.06
C ALA A 171 -23.64 10.87 9.03
N CYS A 172 -22.70 10.72 8.10
CA CYS A 172 -21.59 11.65 7.95
C CYS A 172 -21.12 11.76 6.49
N ASP A 173 -20.38 12.83 6.22
CA ASP A 173 -19.69 13.07 4.96
C ASP A 173 -18.20 12.70 5.11
N TYR A 174 -17.97 11.39 5.35
CA TYR A 174 -16.67 10.84 5.73
C TYR A 174 -15.53 11.13 4.77
N ILE A 175 -15.81 11.40 3.49
CA ILE A 175 -14.76 11.64 2.51
C ILE A 175 -14.05 12.96 2.82
N ASP A 176 -14.81 14.00 3.14
CA ASP A 176 -14.25 15.33 3.42
C ASP A 176 -13.49 15.30 4.76
N GLU A 177 -14.02 14.57 5.75
CA GLU A 177 -13.34 14.36 7.03
C GLU A 177 -12.01 13.62 6.88
N ILE A 178 -11.93 12.61 6.00
CA ILE A 178 -10.69 11.91 5.70
C ILE A 178 -9.69 12.85 4.98
N GLU A 179 -10.16 13.69 4.05
CA GLU A 179 -9.30 14.68 3.39
C GLU A 179 -8.71 15.65 4.42
N ASP A 180 -9.51 16.15 5.34
CA ASP A 180 -9.06 17.04 6.41
C ASP A 180 -7.99 16.37 7.30
N ILE A 181 -8.17 15.08 7.66
CA ILE A 181 -7.18 14.31 8.43
C ILE A 181 -5.86 14.16 7.66
N LEU A 182 -5.93 13.85 6.36
CA LEU A 182 -4.74 13.66 5.53
C LEU A 182 -3.99 15.00 5.35
N ASP A 183 -4.73 16.09 5.17
CA ASP A 183 -4.17 17.44 5.04
C ASP A 183 -3.54 17.92 6.36
N GLU A 184 -4.19 17.70 7.51
CA GLU A 184 -3.64 18.04 8.82
C GLU A 184 -2.34 17.28 9.13
N LYS A 185 -2.26 16.02 8.70
CA LYS A 185 -1.06 15.19 8.84
C LYS A 185 -0.01 15.45 7.74
N GLU A 186 -0.25 16.38 6.82
CA GLU A 186 0.62 16.68 5.66
C GLU A 186 0.95 15.44 4.81
N ILE A 187 0.00 14.51 4.67
CA ILE A 187 0.18 13.27 3.92
C ILE A 187 -0.19 13.51 2.45
N GLU A 188 0.79 13.42 1.55
CA GLU A 188 0.49 13.37 0.11
C GLU A 188 -0.10 12.01 -0.28
N TYR A 189 -1.20 12.03 -1.04
CA TYR A 189 -1.90 10.84 -1.54
C TYR A 189 -2.41 11.04 -2.98
N THR A 190 -2.69 9.93 -3.66
CA THR A 190 -3.29 9.86 -4.99
C THR A 190 -4.79 9.58 -4.93
N ASP A 191 -5.54 9.87 -6.01
CA ASP A 191 -6.96 9.50 -6.12
C ASP A 191 -7.21 8.00 -5.89
N MET A 192 -6.26 7.15 -6.30
CA MET A 192 -6.34 5.70 -6.10
C MET A 192 -6.15 5.30 -4.63
N GLU A 193 -5.24 5.95 -3.92
CA GLU A 193 -5.04 5.76 -2.48
C GLU A 193 -6.27 6.26 -1.70
N LYS A 194 -6.83 7.42 -2.08
CA LYS A 194 -8.08 7.93 -1.51
C LYS A 194 -9.22 6.92 -1.67
N GLU A 195 -9.40 6.38 -2.88
CA GLU A 195 -10.42 5.36 -3.15
C GLU A 195 -10.18 4.07 -2.35
N LYS A 196 -8.92 3.70 -2.12
CA LYS A 196 -8.56 2.56 -1.29
C LYS A 196 -8.90 2.78 0.18
N ILE A 197 -8.57 3.93 0.75
CA ILE A 197 -8.94 4.31 2.13
C ILE A 197 -10.45 4.22 2.32
N LYS A 198 -11.25 4.79 1.38
CA LYS A 198 -12.71 4.68 1.44
C LYS A 198 -13.20 3.24 1.51
N ARG A 199 -12.65 2.36 0.68
CA ARG A 199 -13.02 0.93 0.67
C ARG A 199 -12.66 0.22 1.97
N LEU A 200 -11.51 0.55 2.56
CA LEU A 200 -11.09 -0.03 3.83
C LEU A 200 -12.03 0.38 4.96
N ILE A 201 -12.37 1.68 5.05
CA ILE A 201 -13.36 2.20 6.03
C ILE A 201 -14.71 1.48 5.87
N ILE A 202 -15.23 1.42 4.65
CA ILE A 202 -16.52 0.76 4.41
C ILE A 202 -16.47 -0.73 4.76
N ARG A 203 -15.38 -1.42 4.44
CA ARG A 203 -15.20 -2.84 4.78
C ARG A 203 -15.28 -3.05 6.29
N GLU A 204 -14.54 -2.26 7.07
CA GLU A 204 -14.54 -2.39 8.54
C GLU A 204 -15.91 -2.09 9.15
N LEU A 205 -16.61 -1.07 8.64
CA LEU A 205 -17.97 -0.76 9.09
C LEU A 205 -18.97 -1.86 8.71
N VAL A 206 -18.86 -2.46 7.52
CA VAL A 206 -19.68 -3.59 7.09
C VAL A 206 -19.39 -4.84 7.94
N GLU A 207 -18.14 -5.08 8.29
CA GLU A 207 -17.75 -6.19 9.18
C GLU A 207 -18.32 -6.01 10.60
N GLU A 208 -18.35 -4.78 11.12
CA GLU A 208 -18.89 -4.47 12.45
C GLU A 208 -20.43 -4.44 12.48
N TYR A 209 -21.06 -3.70 11.57
CA TYR A 209 -22.49 -3.37 11.63
C TYR A 209 -23.36 -4.21 10.66
N GLY A 210 -22.75 -4.90 9.70
CA GLY A 210 -23.43 -5.71 8.70
C GLY A 210 -23.75 -4.96 7.39
N GLU A 211 -23.71 -5.67 6.27
CA GLU A 211 -23.89 -5.10 4.92
C GLU A 211 -25.25 -4.41 4.72
N ASP A 212 -26.32 -4.94 5.34
CA ASP A 212 -27.67 -4.36 5.25
C ASP A 212 -27.84 -3.05 6.05
N ASN A 213 -26.87 -2.72 6.91
CA ASN A 213 -26.92 -1.56 7.80
C ASN A 213 -25.98 -0.43 7.38
N VAL A 214 -25.09 -0.65 6.40
CA VAL A 214 -24.11 0.35 5.94
C VAL A 214 -24.43 0.80 4.52
N PHE A 215 -24.87 2.06 4.39
CA PHE A 215 -25.27 2.66 3.12
C PHE A 215 -24.23 3.69 2.69
N TYR A 216 -23.69 3.52 1.48
CA TYR A 216 -22.61 4.36 0.95
C TYR A 216 -22.65 4.45 -0.57
N GLY A 217 -21.80 5.30 -1.16
CA GLY A 217 -21.64 5.41 -2.62
C GLY A 217 -22.63 6.35 -3.30
N SER A 218 -23.45 7.06 -2.53
CA SER A 218 -24.36 8.11 -2.97
C SER A 218 -24.30 9.27 -1.96
N TYR A 219 -24.79 10.45 -2.32
CA TYR A 219 -25.05 11.54 -1.36
C TYR A 219 -26.50 11.52 -0.84
N GLU A 220 -27.34 10.65 -1.41
CA GLU A 220 -28.74 10.49 -1.02
C GLU A 220 -29.03 9.00 -0.81
N HIS A 221 -29.56 8.68 0.37
CA HIS A 221 -29.95 7.33 0.77
C HIS A 221 -31.41 7.32 1.21
N LYS A 222 -32.17 6.34 0.71
CA LYS A 222 -33.54 6.06 1.15
C LYS A 222 -33.53 4.82 2.02
N ILE A 223 -33.78 4.99 3.31
CA ILE A 223 -33.73 3.90 4.28
C ILE A 223 -35.05 3.78 5.01
N VAL A 224 -35.33 2.59 5.54
CA VAL A 224 -36.55 2.31 6.30
C VAL A 224 -36.22 2.32 7.78
N ILE A 225 -36.79 3.26 8.53
CA ILE A 225 -36.67 3.36 9.99
C ILE A 225 -38.08 3.33 10.58
N ASN A 226 -38.35 2.41 11.51
CA ASN A 226 -39.66 2.30 12.18
C ASN A 226 -40.86 2.27 11.20
N ASP A 227 -40.78 1.43 10.16
CA ASP A 227 -41.78 1.29 9.09
C ASP A 227 -42.05 2.56 8.25
N ARG A 228 -41.14 3.55 8.31
CA ARG A 228 -41.20 4.77 7.49
C ARG A 228 -39.97 4.88 6.61
N VAL A 229 -40.18 5.33 5.38
CA VAL A 229 -39.09 5.64 4.45
C VAL A 229 -38.58 7.04 4.77
N GLU A 230 -37.33 7.13 5.22
CA GLU A 230 -36.61 8.38 5.44
C GLU A 230 -35.60 8.60 4.30
N THR A 231 -35.38 9.86 3.93
CA THR A 231 -34.35 10.25 2.96
C THR A 231 -33.25 11.01 3.69
N ILE A 232 -32.04 10.48 3.67
CA ILE A 232 -30.88 11.06 4.33
C ILE A 232 -29.90 11.54 3.26
N TYR A 233 -29.38 12.75 3.46
CA TYR A 233 -28.42 13.39 2.57
C TYR A 233 -27.04 13.38 3.24
N ALA A 234 -26.28 12.31 3.00
CA ALA A 234 -24.93 12.10 3.52
C ALA A 234 -24.22 11.07 2.63
N GLN A 235 -22.88 11.05 2.64
CA GLN A 235 -22.08 10.07 1.90
C GLN A 235 -22.08 8.66 2.52
N LEU A 236 -22.30 8.60 3.83
CA LEU A 236 -22.33 7.37 4.63
C LEU A 236 -23.46 7.44 5.63
N VAL A 237 -24.25 6.37 5.71
CA VAL A 237 -25.31 6.19 6.71
C VAL A 237 -25.19 4.80 7.31
N ILE A 238 -25.23 4.72 8.64
CA ILE A 238 -25.14 3.48 9.40
C ILE A 238 -26.38 3.36 10.27
N ILE A 239 -27.16 2.30 10.05
CA ILE A 239 -28.36 1.98 10.84
C ILE A 239 -27.95 1.12 12.04
N LYS A 240 -28.59 1.37 13.18
CA LYS A 240 -28.38 0.63 14.43
C LYS A 240 -29.52 -0.35 14.72
#